data_AF-A0A7C8HHV6-F1
#
_entry.id   AF-A0A7C8HHV6-F1
#
_cell.length_a   1.000
_cell.length_b   1.000
_cell.length_c   1.000
_cell.angle_alpha   90.00
_cell.angle_beta   90.00
_cell.angle_gamma   90.00
#
_symmetry.space_group_name_H-M   'P 1'
#
loop_
_entity.id
_entity.type
_entity.pdbx_description
1 polymer ?
#
loop_
_entity_poly.entity_id
_entity_poly.type
_entity_poly.pdbx_seq_one_letter_code
_entity_poly.pdbx_strand_id
1 'polypeptide(L)'
;MMISLENIKNAVSQKLNALFGDSYKIYTEEIKQGLDPPAFFIQFLEPAQKQVLNNRYYRTYPLDIIFFPVENGSEISQCESVAEILFDGMEYITVDDSLCRGTKMHYEIVDKVLHFFVQFNMHVLKSKSSDEYMKNLKYNGFMKG
;
A
#
# COMPACT_ATOMS: atom_id res chain seq x y z
N MET A 1 -13.25 -1.71 -10.51
CA MET A 1 -12.70 -0.88 -9.42
C MET A 1 -11.20 -0.79 -9.61
N MET A 2 -10.62 0.41 -9.60
CA MET A 2 -9.19 0.63 -9.80
C MET A 2 -8.55 0.98 -8.46
N ILE A 3 -8.01 0.00 -7.75
CA ILE A 3 -7.22 0.28 -6.54
C ILE A 3 -5.91 0.96 -6.98
N SER A 4 -5.67 2.15 -6.46
CA SER A 4 -4.48 2.94 -6.71
C SER A 4 -3.47 2.82 -5.56
N LEU A 5 -2.24 3.26 -5.79
CA LEU A 5 -1.21 3.37 -4.75
C LEU A 5 -1.65 4.27 -3.59
N GLU A 6 -2.44 5.30 -3.90
CA GLU A 6 -2.94 6.26 -2.91
C GLU A 6 -3.94 5.62 -1.94
N ASN A 7 -4.80 4.72 -2.41
CA ASN A 7 -5.72 3.98 -1.54
C ASN A 7 -4.96 3.14 -0.50
N ILE A 8 -3.83 2.54 -0.90
CA ILE A 8 -2.99 1.73 0.00
C ILE A 8 -2.28 2.62 1.01
N LYS A 9 -1.68 3.74 0.59
CA LYS A 9 -1.07 4.69 1.54
C LYS A 9 -2.08 5.17 2.57
N ASN A 10 -3.28 5.57 2.12
CA ASN A 10 -4.33 6.05 3.02
C ASN A 10 -4.78 4.98 4.01
N ALA A 11 -4.95 3.74 3.56
CA ALA A 11 -5.28 2.63 4.45
C ALA A 11 -4.20 2.37 5.51
N VAL A 12 -2.92 2.43 5.12
CA VAL A 12 -1.79 2.29 6.07
C VAL A 12 -1.75 3.47 7.03
N SER A 13 -1.90 4.71 6.57
CA SER A 13 -1.95 5.90 7.43
C SER A 13 -3.10 5.82 8.43
N GLN A 14 -4.29 5.41 8.00
CA GLN A 14 -5.44 5.21 8.89
C GLN A 14 -5.17 4.13 9.93
N LYS A 15 -4.53 3.03 9.51
CA LYS A 15 -4.17 1.94 10.43
C LYS A 15 -3.13 2.39 11.45
N LEU A 16 -2.10 3.14 11.04
CA LEU A 16 -1.12 3.73 11.94
C LEU A 16 -1.79 4.68 12.94
N ASN A 17 -2.67 5.58 12.48
CA ASN A 17 -3.35 6.50 13.39
C ASN A 17 -4.25 5.74 14.39
N ALA A 18 -4.90 4.65 13.95
CA ALA A 18 -5.70 3.83 14.85
C ALA A 18 -4.87 3.09 15.92
N LEU A 19 -3.60 2.75 15.61
CA LEU A 19 -2.71 2.04 16.53
C LEU A 19 -2.01 2.98 17.52
N PHE A 20 -1.57 4.16 17.05
CA PHE A 20 -0.68 5.05 17.81
C PHE A 20 -1.33 6.37 18.23
N GLY A 21 -2.44 6.74 17.60
CA GLY A 21 -3.18 7.97 17.89
C GLY A 21 -2.53 9.24 17.32
N ASP A 22 -3.23 10.36 17.52
CA ASP A 22 -2.89 11.66 16.92
C ASP A 22 -1.57 12.26 17.43
N SER A 23 -0.95 11.69 18.48
CA SER A 23 0.37 12.12 18.96
C SER A 23 1.51 11.70 18.02
N TYR A 24 1.26 10.78 17.09
CA TYR A 24 2.25 10.34 16.11
C TYR A 24 1.93 10.97 14.75
N LYS A 25 2.82 11.83 14.25
CA LYS A 25 2.64 12.44 12.93
C LYS A 25 2.89 11.42 11.84
N ILE A 26 2.10 11.45 10.77
CA ILE A 26 2.25 10.55 9.62
C ILE A 26 2.50 11.39 8.37
N TYR A 27 3.62 11.12 7.71
CA TYR A 27 4.07 11.79 6.49
C TYR A 27 4.04 10.80 5.30
N THR A 28 3.55 11.23 4.14
CA THR A 28 3.35 10.34 2.95
C THR A 28 4.01 10.82 1.66
N GLU A 29 4.56 12.03 1.65
CA GLU A 29 5.21 12.65 0.49
C GLU A 29 6.56 13.28 0.86
N GLU A 30 6.53 14.43 1.55
CA GLU A 30 7.71 15.19 1.95
C GLU A 30 7.55 15.74 3.36
N ILE A 31 8.66 15.77 4.11
CA ILE A 31 8.71 16.37 5.44
C ILE A 31 9.03 17.86 5.29
N LYS A 32 8.01 18.67 4.94
CA LYS A 32 8.18 20.10 4.60
C LYS A 32 8.45 21.03 5.80
N GLN A 33 8.03 20.66 7.01
CA GLN A 33 8.05 21.53 8.20
C GLN A 33 9.05 21.07 9.27
N GLY A 34 10.03 20.26 8.87
CA GLY A 34 10.88 19.54 9.82
C GLY A 34 10.18 18.29 10.37
N LEU A 35 10.99 17.32 10.76
CA LEU A 35 10.55 16.10 11.40
C LEU A 35 10.21 16.42 12.86
N ASP A 36 9.04 16.00 13.32
CA ASP A 36 8.60 16.18 14.71
C ASP A 36 8.28 14.80 15.32
N PRO A 37 9.28 14.14 15.92
CA PRO A 37 9.12 12.83 16.53
C PRO A 37 8.22 12.86 17.78
N PRO A 38 7.46 11.79 18.08
CA PRO A 38 7.46 10.52 17.35
C PRO A 38 6.65 10.62 16.05
N ALA A 39 7.19 10.09 14.94
CA ALA A 39 6.57 10.23 13.63
C ALA A 39 6.82 9.05 12.71
N PHE A 40 5.91 8.84 11.77
CA PHE A 40 6.00 7.85 10.71
C PHE A 40 6.17 8.51 9.34
N PHE A 41 6.93 7.88 8.46
CA PHE A 41 6.98 8.19 7.04
C PHE A 41 6.71 6.91 6.23
N ILE A 42 5.83 7.00 5.24
CA ILE A 42 5.41 5.85 4.44
C ILE A 42 5.96 5.99 3.02
N GLN A 43 6.75 5.02 2.59
CA GLN A 43 7.32 4.97 1.25
C GLN A 43 7.01 3.64 0.55
N PHE A 44 6.68 3.72 -0.74
CA PHE A 44 6.69 2.53 -1.59
C PHE A 44 8.11 2.22 -2.03
N LEU A 45 8.48 0.95 -2.00
CA LEU A 45 9.75 0.46 -2.56
C LEU A 45 9.57 0.23 -4.06
N GLU A 46 9.37 -1.03 -4.47
CA GLU A 46 9.18 -1.41 -5.87
C GLU A 46 7.79 -2.06 -6.08
N PRO A 47 6.73 -1.26 -6.28
CA PRO A 47 5.44 -1.79 -6.69
C PRO A 47 5.54 -2.52 -8.02
N ALA A 48 4.99 -3.72 -8.10
CA ALA A 48 5.04 -4.54 -9.30
C ALA A 48 3.66 -5.06 -9.69
N GLN A 49 3.49 -5.32 -10.99
CA GLN A 49 2.30 -5.98 -11.53
C GLN A 49 2.70 -7.12 -12.45
N LYS A 50 2.00 -8.25 -12.33
CA LYS A 50 2.16 -9.41 -13.19
C LYS A 50 0.81 -9.82 -13.75
N GLN A 51 0.73 -10.01 -15.07
CA GLN A 51 -0.46 -10.60 -15.68
C GLN A 51 -0.53 -12.09 -15.31
N VAL A 52 -1.66 -12.53 -14.78
CA VAL A 52 -1.88 -13.93 -14.41
C VAL A 52 -2.67 -14.64 -15.51
N LEU A 53 -3.80 -14.06 -15.92
CA LEU A 53 -4.65 -14.64 -16.96
C LEU A 53 -5.53 -13.56 -17.60
N ASN A 54 -5.42 -13.37 -18.92
CA ASN A 54 -6.25 -12.42 -19.66
C ASN A 54 -6.24 -11.03 -18.99
N ASN A 55 -7.36 -10.57 -18.43
CA ASN A 55 -7.47 -9.27 -17.77
C ASN A 55 -7.26 -9.33 -16.24
N ARG A 56 -6.83 -10.47 -15.69
CA ARG A 56 -6.48 -10.66 -14.27
C ARG A 56 -5.00 -10.39 -14.07
N TYR A 57 -4.70 -9.48 -13.16
CA TYR A 57 -3.36 -9.12 -12.76
C TYR A 57 -3.18 -9.38 -11.27
N TYR A 58 -1.97 -9.76 -10.88
CA TYR A 58 -1.52 -9.79 -9.50
C TYR A 58 -0.62 -8.58 -9.29
N ARG A 59 -0.89 -7.80 -8.26
CA ARG A 59 -0.09 -6.64 -7.88
C ARG A 59 0.50 -6.83 -6.50
N THR A 60 1.75 -6.42 -6.36
CA THR A 60 2.48 -6.41 -5.10
C THR A 60 2.89 -4.98 -4.79
N TYR A 61 2.68 -4.58 -3.55
CA TYR A 61 3.04 -3.26 -3.06
C TYR A 61 3.91 -3.46 -1.83
N PRO A 62 5.24 -3.56 -1.99
CA PRO A 62 6.17 -3.49 -0.88
C PRO A 62 6.28 -2.05 -0.39
N LEU A 63 6.17 -1.86 0.92
CA LEU A 63 6.30 -0.57 1.61
C LEU A 63 7.40 -0.66 2.66
N ASP A 64 7.99 0.50 2.92
CA ASP A 64 8.77 0.80 4.10
C ASP A 64 7.99 1.82 4.95
N ILE A 65 7.68 1.43 6.18
CA ILE A 65 7.13 2.28 7.22
C ILE A 65 8.29 2.67 8.11
N ILE A 66 8.76 3.90 7.92
CA ILE A 66 9.87 4.47 8.66
C ILE A 66 9.33 5.11 9.92
N PHE A 67 9.86 4.76 11.09
CA PHE A 67 9.49 5.39 12.35
C PHE A 67 10.68 6.12 12.96
N PHE A 68 10.45 7.40 13.24
CA PHE A 68 11.38 8.30 13.90
C PHE A 68 11.02 8.40 15.39
N PRO A 69 11.85 7.84 16.28
CA PRO A 69 11.61 7.89 17.72
C PRO A 69 11.95 9.26 18.31
N VAL A 70 11.50 9.49 19.55
CA VAL A 70 11.91 10.66 20.32
C VAL A 70 13.36 10.48 20.78
N GLU A 71 14.20 11.48 20.50
CA GLU A 71 15.59 11.53 20.96
C GLU A 71 15.68 11.79 22.47
N ASN A 72 15.77 10.73 23.25
CA ASN A 72 15.85 10.78 24.71
C ASN A 72 16.75 9.68 25.31
N GLY A 73 17.52 8.98 24.48
CA GLY A 73 18.39 7.86 24.87
C GLY A 73 17.71 6.50 24.92
N SER A 74 16.41 6.42 24.62
CA SER A 74 15.65 5.15 24.55
C SER A 74 15.18 4.82 23.12
N GLU A 75 15.82 5.40 22.10
CA GLU A 75 15.35 5.33 20.71
C GLU A 75 15.17 3.90 20.22
N ILE A 76 16.15 3.02 20.49
CA ILE A 76 16.12 1.61 20.08
C ILE A 76 14.93 0.88 20.71
N SER A 77 14.69 1.10 22.01
CA SER A 77 13.57 0.46 22.71
C SER A 77 12.21 0.97 22.20
N GLN A 78 12.10 2.26 21.85
CA GLN A 78 10.92 2.80 21.18
C GLN A 78 10.70 2.12 19.82
N CYS A 79 11.76 1.97 19.01
CA CYS A 79 11.71 1.28 17.72
C CYS A 79 11.26 -0.18 17.87
N GLU A 80 11.83 -0.94 18.80
CA GLU A 80 11.45 -2.34 19.06
C GLU A 80 9.97 -2.45 19.48
N SER A 81 9.52 -1.59 20.41
CA SER A 81 8.12 -1.56 20.86
C SER A 81 7.15 -1.24 19.71
N VAL A 82 7.50 -0.27 18.86
CA VAL A 82 6.70 0.07 17.68
C VAL A 82 6.69 -1.08 16.67
N ALA A 83 7.82 -1.75 16.44
CA ALA A 83 7.91 -2.88 15.52
C ALA A 83 7.01 -4.06 15.95
N GLU A 84 6.96 -4.38 17.25
CA GLU A 84 6.05 -5.41 17.80
C GLU A 84 4.58 -5.07 17.49
N ILE A 85 4.17 -3.82 17.74
CA ILE A 85 2.81 -3.36 17.44
C ILE A 85 2.52 -3.43 15.93
N LEU A 86 3.52 -3.12 15.09
CA LEU A 86 3.36 -3.14 13.64
C LEU A 86 3.23 -4.56 13.07
N PHE A 87 3.87 -5.58 13.65
CA PHE A 87 3.68 -6.97 13.20
C PHE A 87 2.22 -7.40 13.26
N ASP A 88 1.56 -7.18 14.40
CA ASP A 88 0.14 -7.51 14.57
C ASP A 88 -0.76 -6.49 13.83
N GLY A 89 -0.40 -5.21 13.94
CA GLY A 89 -1.16 -4.11 13.40
C GLY A 89 -1.23 -4.09 11.87
N MET A 90 -0.20 -4.57 11.18
CA MET A 90 -0.15 -4.56 9.72
C MET A 90 -0.56 -5.89 9.08
N GLU A 91 -0.99 -6.88 9.87
CA GLU A 91 -1.44 -8.18 9.33
C GLU A 91 -2.61 -7.99 8.36
N TYR A 92 -3.55 -7.10 8.71
CA TYR A 92 -4.65 -6.73 7.85
C TYR A 92 -4.94 -5.23 7.85
N ILE A 93 -5.10 -4.69 6.64
CA ILE A 93 -5.61 -3.33 6.40
C ILE A 93 -6.87 -3.40 5.54
N THR A 94 -7.72 -2.39 5.65
CA THR A 94 -8.89 -2.24 4.80
C THR A 94 -8.61 -1.20 3.71
N VAL A 95 -8.69 -1.60 2.45
CA VAL A 95 -8.50 -0.73 1.27
C VAL A 95 -9.79 -0.76 0.48
N ASP A 96 -10.50 0.37 0.36
CA ASP A 96 -11.79 0.49 -0.34
C ASP A 96 -12.76 -0.67 0.00
N ASP A 97 -13.07 -0.83 1.29
CA ASP A 97 -13.93 -1.90 1.86
C ASP A 97 -13.44 -3.34 1.66
N SER A 98 -12.22 -3.53 1.12
CA SER A 98 -11.62 -4.83 0.90
C SER A 98 -10.49 -5.09 1.89
N LEU A 99 -10.51 -6.25 2.54
CA LEU A 99 -9.44 -6.67 3.44
C LEU A 99 -8.20 -7.08 2.65
N CYS A 100 -7.06 -6.44 2.91
CA CYS A 100 -5.77 -6.77 2.32
C CYS A 100 -4.81 -7.24 3.41
N ARG A 101 -4.15 -8.37 3.17
CA ARG A 101 -3.21 -8.97 4.11
C ARG A 101 -1.79 -8.50 3.86
N GLY A 102 -1.12 -8.05 4.91
CA GLY A 102 0.31 -7.79 4.92
C GLY A 102 1.10 -9.09 4.92
N THR A 103 2.19 -9.14 4.15
CA THR A 103 3.05 -10.32 4.02
C THR A 103 4.52 -9.90 3.99
N LYS A 104 5.43 -10.86 4.20
CA LYS A 104 6.88 -10.64 4.21
C LYS A 104 7.34 -9.55 5.21
N MET A 105 6.69 -9.50 6.36
CA MET A 105 7.04 -8.53 7.39
C MET A 105 8.40 -8.81 7.98
N HIS A 106 9.21 -7.77 8.08
CA HIS A 106 10.48 -7.75 8.78
C HIS A 106 10.83 -6.30 9.08
N TYR A 107 11.77 -6.07 9.99
CA TYR A 107 12.24 -4.72 10.27
C TYR A 107 13.75 -4.70 10.46
N GLU A 108 14.32 -3.51 10.29
CA GLU A 108 15.70 -3.19 10.60
C GLU A 108 15.74 -1.86 11.35
N ILE A 109 16.72 -1.68 12.22
CA ILE A 109 16.99 -0.39 12.88
C ILE A 109 18.31 0.12 12.34
N VAL A 110 18.28 1.25 11.65
CA VAL A 110 19.44 1.90 11.04
C VAL A 110 19.53 3.31 11.58
N ASP A 111 20.68 3.69 12.13
CA ASP A 111 20.90 5.01 12.74
C ASP A 111 19.80 5.41 13.75
N LYS A 112 19.36 4.45 14.56
CA LYS A 112 18.28 4.58 15.55
C LYS A 112 16.90 4.91 14.98
N VAL A 113 16.70 4.75 13.68
CA VAL A 113 15.41 4.86 13.00
C VAL A 113 14.93 3.46 12.65
N LEU A 114 13.64 3.20 12.85
CA LEU A 114 13.04 1.92 12.48
C LEU A 114 12.62 1.96 11.02
N HIS A 115 13.00 0.93 10.26
CA HIS A 115 12.48 0.61 8.95
C HIS A 115 11.65 -0.67 9.05
N PHE A 116 10.33 -0.56 8.94
CA PHE A 116 9.43 -1.71 8.97
C PHE A 116 8.90 -2.01 7.57
N PHE A 117 9.30 -3.16 7.04
CA PHE A 117 8.95 -3.58 5.69
C PHE A 117 7.72 -4.47 5.69
N VAL A 118 6.75 -4.17 4.81
CA VAL A 118 5.55 -4.99 4.62
C VAL A 118 5.11 -4.99 3.16
N GLN A 119 4.58 -6.12 2.68
CA GLN A 119 4.09 -6.26 1.31
C GLN A 119 2.58 -6.56 1.29
N PHE A 120 1.81 -5.65 0.69
CA PHE A 120 0.38 -5.84 0.43
C PHE A 120 0.14 -6.37 -0.99
N ASN A 121 -0.66 -7.44 -1.10
CA ASN A 121 -0.86 -8.17 -2.33
C ASN A 121 -2.33 -8.20 -2.72
N MET A 122 -2.62 -8.03 -4.01
CA MET A 122 -4.00 -8.08 -4.50
C MET A 122 -4.14 -8.58 -5.93
N HIS A 123 -5.26 -9.24 -6.18
CA HIS A 123 -5.69 -9.59 -7.53
C HIS A 123 -6.63 -8.49 -8.05
N VAL A 124 -6.32 -7.95 -9.23
CA VAL A 124 -7.14 -6.92 -9.87
C VAL A 124 -7.62 -7.40 -11.24
N LEU A 125 -8.88 -7.07 -11.55
CA LEU A 125 -9.46 -7.24 -12.87
C LEU A 125 -9.40 -5.90 -13.61
N LYS A 126 -8.62 -5.83 -14.70
CA LYS A 126 -8.74 -4.70 -15.63
C LYS A 126 -9.99 -4.91 -16.48
N SER A 127 -10.86 -3.92 -16.60
CA SER A 127 -11.91 -3.97 -17.63
C SER A 127 -11.23 -4.02 -18.99
N LYS A 128 -11.64 -4.97 -19.85
CA LYS A 128 -11.44 -4.80 -21.29
C LYS A 128 -12.36 -3.65 -21.67
N SER A 129 -11.85 -2.59 -22.29
CA SER A 129 -12.72 -1.60 -22.92
C SER A 129 -13.66 -2.36 -23.86
N SER A 130 -14.96 -2.04 -23.82
CA SER A 130 -15.99 -2.64 -24.65
C SER A 130 -15.84 -2.32 -26.15
N ASP A 131 -14.78 -1.61 -26.55
CA ASP A 131 -14.61 -1.07 -27.90
C ASP A 131 -14.07 -2.07 -28.93
N GLU A 132 -13.64 -3.27 -28.52
CA GLU A 132 -13.12 -4.28 -29.47
C GLU A 132 -14.16 -5.27 -30.03
N TYR A 133 -15.40 -5.29 -29.53
CA TYR A 133 -16.42 -6.24 -30.03
C TYR A 133 -17.48 -5.64 -30.98
N MET A 134 -17.33 -4.38 -31.42
CA MET A 134 -18.27 -3.74 -32.38
C MET A 134 -17.56 -3.11 -33.58
N LYS A 135 -16.77 -3.89 -34.33
CA LYS A 135 -16.43 -3.55 -35.71
C LYS A 135 -16.60 -4.75 -36.64
N ASN A 136 -17.66 -4.65 -37.45
CA ASN A 136 -17.93 -5.37 -38.70
C ASN A 136 -18.72 -6.69 -38.63
N LEU A 137 -20.04 -6.56 -38.44
CA LEU A 137 -20.99 -7.36 -39.21
C LEU A 137 -21.83 -6.42 -40.08
N LYS A 138 -21.33 -6.09 -41.27
CA LYS A 138 -22.16 -5.55 -42.36
C LYS A 138 -22.78 -6.74 -43.10
N TYR A 139 -24.03 -7.06 -42.77
CA TYR A 139 -24.83 -7.99 -43.54
C TYR A 139 -25.46 -7.24 -44.71
N ASN A 140 -24.83 -7.27 -45.90
CA ASN A 140 -25.48 -6.82 -47.15
C ASN A 140 -26.26 -7.99 -47.74
N GLY A 141 -27.50 -8.17 -47.28
CA GLY A 141 -28.46 -9.05 -47.93
C GLY A 141 -29.17 -8.30 -49.06
N PHE A 142 -28.61 -8.32 -50.27
CA PHE A 142 -29.40 -8.13 -51.48
C PHE A 142 -29.78 -9.51 -52.00
N MET A 143 -31.06 -9.88 -51.90
CA MET A 143 -31.64 -10.91 -52.75
C MET A 143 -32.63 -10.25 -53.70
N LYS A 144 -32.29 -10.33 -54.98
CA LYS A 144 -33.10 -9.96 -56.13
C LYS A 144 -33.45 -11.30 -56.80
N GLY A 145 -34.73 -11.63 -56.91
CA GLY A 145 -35.23 -12.87 -57.50
C GLY A 145 -36.68 -13.08 -57.15
#